data_AF-A0A162LU84-F1
#
_entry.id   AF-A0A162LU84-F1
#
_cell.length_a   1.000
_cell.length_b   1.000
_cell.length_c   1.000
_cell.angle_alpha   90.00
_cell.angle_beta   90.00
_cell.angle_gamma   90.00
#
_symmetry.space_group_name_H-M   'P 1'
#
loop_
_entity.id
_entity.type
_entity.pdbx_description
1 polymer ?
#
loop_
_entity_poly.entity_id
_entity_poly.type
_entity_poly.pdbx_seq_one_letter_code
_entity_poly.pdbx_strand_id
1 'polypeptide(L)'
;MAAPAEKTVLDLNGNWIMNAKLSDSSDAVLKAQGVNWLMRKVITMATVTLIVTQTKDASGNILLDIENKPSGGMPGAVEKRVLNWEPVELNHTLFGNIRGRSRVAKLADLEDEWLKGGWEEGTEEVLHFKTEHIDSKGVVTQQVLGFVKVEGVRYQARRVLVTTEGSDKNVEISIVYDYLGSGEVSQ
;
A
#
# COMPACT_ATOMS: atom_id res chain seq x y z
N MET A 1 6.07 9.10 14.14
CA MET A 1 6.74 10.42 14.01
C MET A 1 6.61 10.89 12.58
N ALA A 2 6.90 12.17 12.31
CA ALA A 2 6.96 12.67 10.95
C ALA A 2 7.94 11.86 10.09
N ALA A 3 7.60 11.65 8.82
CA ALA A 3 8.53 11.14 7.83
C ALA A 3 9.64 12.17 7.58
N PRO A 4 10.93 11.79 7.71
CA PRO A 4 12.05 12.69 7.41
C PRO A 4 12.02 13.16 5.95
N ALA A 5 12.58 14.34 5.66
CA ALA A 5 12.55 14.92 4.31
C ALA A 5 13.36 14.09 3.29
N GLU A 6 14.40 13.40 3.75
CA GLU A 6 15.23 12.50 2.95
C GLU A 6 14.50 11.23 2.50
N LYS A 7 13.38 10.87 3.14
CA LYS A 7 12.57 9.72 2.73
C LYS A 7 11.74 10.06 1.50
N THR A 8 11.90 9.27 0.45
CA THR A 8 11.24 9.44 -0.84
C THR A 8 10.67 8.09 -1.31
N VAL A 9 9.91 8.07 -2.40
CA VAL A 9 9.43 6.81 -2.98
C VAL A 9 10.56 5.92 -3.53
N LEU A 10 11.76 6.50 -3.68
CA LEU A 10 12.98 5.80 -4.08
C LEU A 10 13.87 5.40 -2.89
N ASP A 11 13.55 5.86 -1.68
CA ASP A 11 14.12 5.37 -0.42
C ASP A 11 13.06 5.35 0.69
N LEU A 12 12.35 4.21 0.79
CA LEU A 12 11.38 3.92 1.84
C LEU A 12 11.97 3.11 3.00
N ASN A 13 13.29 2.86 3.01
CA ASN A 13 13.92 1.97 3.99
C ASN A 13 13.61 2.41 5.43
N GLY A 14 13.20 1.44 6.25
CA GLY A 14 12.89 1.64 7.67
C GLY A 14 11.50 1.15 8.03
N ASN A 15 11.04 1.58 9.20
CA ASN A 15 9.83 1.07 9.81
C ASN A 15 8.73 2.13 9.85
N TRP A 16 7.52 1.69 9.55
CA TRP A 16 6.37 2.55 9.37
C TRP A 16 5.18 1.93 10.09
N ILE A 17 4.54 2.63 11.02
CA ILE A 17 3.34 2.12 11.69
C ILE A 17 2.11 2.86 11.20
N MET A 18 1.06 2.12 10.87
CA MET A 18 -0.20 2.70 10.45
C MET A 18 -0.75 3.62 11.55
N ASN A 19 -1.09 4.86 11.18
CA ASN A 19 -1.74 5.80 12.06
C ASN A 19 -3.25 5.59 11.97
N ALA A 20 -3.82 4.85 12.93
CA ALA A 20 -5.24 4.51 12.93
C ALA A 20 -6.18 5.74 13.06
N LYS A 21 -5.68 6.89 13.51
CA LYS A 21 -6.48 8.13 13.63
C LYS A 21 -6.57 8.89 12.31
N LEU A 22 -5.52 8.79 11.49
CA LEU A 22 -5.42 9.47 10.19
C LEU A 22 -5.77 8.56 9.01
N SER A 23 -5.92 7.26 9.25
CA SER A 23 -6.26 6.27 8.22
C SER A 23 -7.77 6.02 8.19
N ASP A 24 -8.29 5.83 6.98
CA ASP A 24 -9.63 5.32 6.77
C ASP A 24 -9.72 3.83 7.14
N SER A 25 -10.94 3.37 7.41
CA SER A 25 -11.18 1.95 7.69
C SER A 25 -11.01 1.09 6.44
N SER A 26 -10.28 -0.02 6.57
CA SER A 26 -10.12 -1.00 5.50
C SER A 26 -11.33 -1.91 5.27
N ASP A 27 -12.40 -1.82 6.06
CA ASP A 27 -13.56 -2.75 5.95
C ASP A 27 -14.21 -2.69 4.56
N ALA A 28 -14.39 -1.48 4.00
CA ALA A 28 -15.02 -1.31 2.70
C ALA A 28 -14.18 -1.93 1.58
N VAL A 29 -12.85 -1.77 1.63
CA VAL A 29 -11.91 -2.38 0.67
C VAL A 29 -11.94 -3.90 0.80
N LEU A 30 -11.79 -4.42 2.02
CA LEU A 30 -11.80 -5.85 2.26
C LEU A 30 -13.13 -6.49 1.83
N LYS A 31 -14.25 -5.79 2.04
CA LYS A 31 -15.58 -6.23 1.59
C LYS A 31 -15.66 -6.28 0.07
N ALA A 32 -15.18 -5.24 -0.62
CA ALA A 32 -15.14 -5.20 -2.08
C ALA A 32 -14.24 -6.30 -2.67
N GLN A 33 -13.16 -6.66 -1.97
CA GLN A 33 -12.26 -7.76 -2.32
C GLN A 33 -12.78 -9.15 -1.95
N GLY A 34 -14.02 -9.26 -1.45
CA GLY A 34 -14.64 -10.55 -1.13
C GLY A 34 -14.17 -11.19 0.19
N VAL A 35 -13.43 -10.46 1.04
CA VAL A 35 -12.99 -10.97 2.34
C VAL A 35 -14.18 -11.18 3.26
N ASN A 36 -14.27 -12.36 3.88
CA ASN A 36 -15.37 -12.69 4.79
C ASN A 36 -15.45 -11.73 5.98
N TRP A 37 -16.68 -11.39 6.40
CA TRP A 37 -16.98 -10.39 7.44
C TRP A 37 -16.21 -10.57 8.74
N LEU A 38 -16.03 -11.81 9.20
CA LEU A 38 -15.32 -12.09 10.45
C LEU A 38 -13.83 -11.71 10.33
N MET A 39 -13.20 -12.02 9.20
CA MET A 39 -11.81 -11.64 8.93
C MET A 39 -11.66 -10.12 8.80
N ARG A 40 -12.64 -9.44 8.19
CA ARG A 40 -12.62 -7.97 8.09
C ARG A 40 -12.62 -7.30 9.47
N LYS A 41 -13.46 -7.78 10.40
CA LYS A 41 -13.46 -7.27 11.78
C LYS A 41 -12.10 -7.42 12.45
N VAL A 42 -11.46 -8.57 12.31
CA VAL A 42 -10.13 -8.80 12.91
C VAL A 42 -9.07 -7.89 12.27
N ILE A 43 -9.07 -7.77 10.94
CA ILE A 43 -8.08 -6.94 10.22
C ILE A 43 -8.27 -5.45 10.52
N THR A 44 -9.52 -4.96 10.56
CA THR A 44 -9.84 -3.55 10.81
C THR A 44 -9.52 -3.11 12.24
N MET A 45 -9.51 -4.05 13.19
CA MET A 45 -9.08 -3.78 14.57
C MET A 45 -7.56 -3.75 14.74
N ALA A 46 -6.80 -4.23 13.75
CA ALA A 46 -5.35 -4.30 13.86
C ALA A 46 -4.66 -3.11 13.23
N THR A 47 -3.63 -2.65 13.92
CA THR A 47 -2.64 -1.72 13.36
C THR A 47 -1.54 -2.52 12.69
N VAL A 48 -1.11 -2.12 11.51
CA VAL A 48 -0.03 -2.79 10.78
C VAL A 48 1.24 -1.96 10.87
N THR A 49 2.32 -2.59 11.33
CA THR A 49 3.68 -2.07 11.17
C THR A 49 4.31 -2.65 9.92
N LEU A 50 4.87 -1.81 9.07
CA LEU A 50 5.63 -2.17 7.89
C LEU A 50 7.12 -2.09 8.21
N ILE A 51 7.87 -3.13 7.86
CA ILE A 51 9.33 -3.09 7.77
C ILE A 51 9.66 -3.10 6.29
N VAL A 52 10.20 -1.99 5.79
CA VAL A 52 10.43 -1.79 4.37
C VAL A 52 11.93 -1.86 4.10
N THR A 53 12.30 -2.75 3.18
CA THR A 53 13.64 -2.85 2.60
C THR A 53 13.53 -2.58 1.11
N GLN A 54 14.30 -1.60 0.62
CA GLN A 54 14.35 -1.19 -0.77
C GLN A 54 15.79 -1.25 -1.26
N THR A 55 16.05 -2.09 -2.25
CA THR A 55 17.38 -2.32 -2.83
C THR A 55 17.31 -2.28 -4.36
N LYS A 56 18.44 -2.50 -5.04
CA LYS A 56 18.48 -2.68 -6.49
C LYS A 56 19.08 -4.03 -6.83
N ASP A 57 18.53 -4.69 -7.84
CA ASP A 57 19.11 -5.91 -8.39
C ASP A 57 20.29 -5.62 -9.33
N ALA A 58 20.91 -6.67 -9.85
CA ALA A 58 22.04 -6.57 -10.79
C ALA A 58 21.66 -5.89 -12.13
N SER A 59 20.37 -5.83 -12.46
CA SER A 59 19.83 -5.17 -13.65
C SER A 59 19.41 -3.72 -13.37
N GLY A 60 19.54 -3.25 -12.14
CA GLY A 60 19.17 -1.90 -11.71
C GLY A 60 17.68 -1.73 -11.39
N ASN A 61 16.88 -2.80 -11.40
CA ASN A 61 15.48 -2.73 -10.99
C ASN A 61 15.41 -2.52 -9.48
N ILE A 62 14.43 -1.74 -9.03
CA ILE A 62 14.16 -1.58 -7.60
C ILE A 62 13.46 -2.83 -7.09
N LEU A 63 14.03 -3.43 -6.05
CA LEU A 63 13.43 -4.49 -5.25
C LEU A 63 12.84 -3.87 -4.00
N LEU A 64 11.56 -4.16 -3.74
CA LEU A 64 10.82 -3.65 -2.59
C LEU A 64 10.25 -4.82 -1.79
N ASP A 65 10.84 -5.07 -0.63
CA ASP A 65 10.40 -6.06 0.34
C ASP A 65 9.67 -5.34 1.48
N ILE A 66 8.43 -5.75 1.74
CA ILE A 66 7.58 -5.18 2.80
C ILE A 66 7.15 -6.31 3.72
N GLU A 67 7.67 -6.32 4.94
CA GLU A 67 7.14 -7.17 6.00
C GLU A 67 5.99 -6.46 6.70
N ASN A 68 4.81 -7.05 6.66
CA ASN A 68 3.62 -6.59 7.34
C ASN A 68 3.53 -7.32 8.69
N LYS A 69 3.58 -6.55 9.78
CA LYS A 69 3.44 -7.02 11.16
C LYS A 69 2.14 -6.45 11.75
N PRO A 70 1.02 -7.17 11.63
CA PRO A 70 -0.23 -6.76 12.24
C PRO A 70 -0.18 -6.96 13.76
N SER A 71 -0.78 -6.03 14.51
CA SER A 71 -0.96 -6.15 15.95
C SER A 71 -1.92 -7.29 16.32
N GLY A 72 -1.91 -7.72 17.58
CA GLY A 72 -2.91 -8.67 18.11
C GLY A 72 -2.64 -10.13 17.79
N GLY A 73 -1.37 -10.50 17.54
CA GLY A 73 -0.93 -11.89 17.38
C GLY A 73 -1.30 -12.53 16.03
N MET A 74 -1.76 -11.72 15.06
CA MET A 74 -1.99 -12.22 13.71
C MET A 74 -0.67 -12.55 13.00
N PRO A 75 -0.65 -13.58 12.13
CA PRO A 75 0.51 -13.86 11.30
C PRO A 75 0.89 -12.65 10.45
N GLY A 76 2.19 -12.33 10.44
CA GLY A 76 2.72 -11.37 9.48
C GLY A 76 2.76 -11.94 8.06
N ALA A 77 3.01 -11.06 7.09
CA ALA A 77 3.17 -11.43 5.69
C ALA A 77 4.31 -10.65 5.07
N VAL A 78 5.05 -11.27 4.15
CA VAL A 78 6.12 -10.60 3.39
C VAL A 78 5.67 -10.44 1.95
N GLU A 79 5.67 -9.19 1.48
CA GLU A 79 5.40 -8.85 0.10
C GLU A 79 6.71 -8.50 -0.60
N LYS A 80 7.11 -9.29 -1.60
CA LYS A 80 8.29 -9.03 -2.42
C LYS A 80 7.89 -8.51 -3.77
N ARG A 81 8.41 -7.36 -4.18
CA ARG A 81 8.07 -6.69 -5.44
C ARG A 81 9.32 -6.32 -6.23
N VAL A 82 9.25 -6.50 -7.53
CA VAL A 82 10.18 -5.89 -8.49
C VAL A 82 9.43 -4.75 -9.17
N LEU A 83 9.99 -3.53 -9.16
CA LEU A 83 9.32 -2.35 -9.71
C LEU A 83 9.59 -2.18 -11.21
N ASN A 84 9.28 -3.21 -12.00
CA ASN A 84 9.49 -3.25 -13.45
C ASN A 84 8.18 -3.32 -14.26
N TRP A 85 7.03 -3.23 -13.58
CA TRP A 85 5.68 -3.35 -14.15
C TRP A 85 5.32 -4.70 -14.79
N GLU A 86 6.21 -5.70 -14.68
CA GLU A 86 5.92 -7.05 -15.14
C GLU A 86 4.85 -7.70 -14.23
N PRO A 87 3.90 -8.48 -14.81
CA PRO A 87 2.90 -9.17 -14.04
C PRO A 87 3.52 -10.35 -13.26
N VAL A 88 3.14 -10.46 -12.00
CA VAL A 88 3.45 -11.59 -11.13
C VAL A 88 2.15 -12.19 -10.63
N GLU A 89 1.93 -13.46 -10.93
CA GLU A 89 0.81 -14.22 -10.39
C GLU A 89 1.24 -14.95 -9.12
N LEU A 90 0.40 -14.89 -8.09
CA LEU A 90 0.61 -15.61 -6.84
C LEU A 90 -0.72 -15.97 -6.19
N ASN A 91 -0.70 -17.04 -5.39
CA ASN A 91 -1.83 -17.41 -4.55
C ASN A 91 -1.70 -16.72 -3.19
N HIS A 92 -2.56 -15.74 -2.94
CA HIS A 92 -2.58 -14.95 -1.72
C HIS A 92 -3.55 -15.56 -0.71
N THR A 93 -3.10 -15.75 0.53
CA THR A 93 -3.88 -16.42 1.58
C THR A 93 -5.26 -15.79 1.84
N LEU A 94 -5.39 -14.46 1.70
CA LEU A 94 -6.66 -13.75 1.91
C LEU A 94 -7.49 -13.55 0.63
N PHE A 95 -6.86 -13.55 -0.55
CA PHE A 95 -7.49 -13.07 -1.79
C PHE A 95 -7.54 -14.12 -2.89
N GLY A 96 -7.02 -15.32 -2.66
CA GLY A 96 -6.89 -16.35 -3.68
C GLY A 96 -5.85 -15.98 -4.73
N ASN A 97 -6.06 -16.43 -5.96
CA ASN A 97 -5.18 -16.12 -7.08
C ASN A 97 -5.29 -14.65 -7.48
N ILE A 98 -4.16 -13.97 -7.48
CA ILE A 98 -4.05 -12.57 -7.88
C ILE A 98 -2.94 -12.40 -8.92
N ARG A 99 -3.07 -11.38 -9.76
CA ARG A 99 -2.00 -10.90 -10.64
C ARG A 99 -1.62 -9.50 -10.23
N GLY A 100 -0.44 -9.34 -9.66
CA GLY A 100 0.12 -8.06 -9.24
C GLY A 100 1.10 -7.50 -10.27
N ARG A 101 1.23 -6.18 -10.33
CA ARG A 101 2.32 -5.47 -11.00
C ARG A 101 2.66 -4.21 -10.23
N SER A 102 3.93 -3.82 -10.25
CA SER A 102 4.44 -2.72 -9.42
C SER A 102 5.43 -1.87 -10.22
N ARG A 103 5.41 -0.54 -10.05
CA ARG A 103 6.35 0.38 -10.69
C ARG A 103 6.56 1.65 -9.87
N VAL A 104 7.61 2.38 -10.18
CA VAL A 104 7.63 3.83 -10.01
C VAL A 104 6.86 4.44 -11.18
N ALA A 105 5.93 5.35 -10.92
CA ALA A 105 5.13 6.03 -11.93
C ALA A 105 5.26 7.54 -11.76
N LYS A 106 5.21 8.29 -12.86
CA LYS A 106 4.97 9.72 -12.76
C LYS A 106 3.53 9.94 -12.32
N LEU A 107 3.32 10.89 -11.43
CA LEU A 107 1.99 11.23 -10.93
C LEU A 107 1.04 11.62 -12.06
N ALA A 108 1.55 12.35 -13.06
CA ALA A 108 0.80 12.77 -14.24
C ALA A 108 0.28 11.60 -15.10
N ASP A 109 0.99 10.47 -15.09
CA ASP A 109 0.68 9.28 -15.90
C ASP A 109 -0.39 8.38 -15.26
N LEU A 110 -0.84 8.69 -14.04
CA LEU A 110 -1.97 7.98 -13.42
C LEU A 110 -3.28 8.41 -14.09
N GLU A 111 -4.22 7.49 -14.26
CA GLU A 111 -5.49 7.80 -14.94
C GLU A 111 -6.55 8.36 -13.98
N ASP A 112 -6.53 7.89 -12.73
CA ASP A 112 -7.57 8.15 -11.74
C ASP A 112 -7.26 9.37 -10.86
N GLU A 113 -8.23 10.27 -10.72
CA GLU A 113 -8.08 11.53 -9.97
C GLU A 113 -7.90 11.30 -8.46
N TRP A 114 -8.57 10.28 -7.90
CA TRP A 114 -8.38 9.94 -6.49
C TRP A 114 -6.94 9.51 -6.23
N LEU A 115 -6.37 8.67 -7.09
CA LEU A 115 -4.99 8.21 -6.99
C LEU A 115 -3.96 9.33 -7.22
N LYS A 116 -4.32 10.40 -7.94
CA LYS A 116 -3.47 11.58 -8.20
C LYS A 116 -3.48 12.61 -7.07
N GLY A 117 -4.52 12.63 -6.25
CA GLY A 117 -4.79 13.74 -5.34
C GLY A 117 -3.97 13.76 -4.05
N GLY A 118 -3.85 14.95 -3.46
CA GLY A 118 -3.50 15.15 -2.04
C GLY A 118 -2.08 14.78 -1.61
N TRP A 119 -1.17 14.56 -2.56
CA TRP A 119 0.26 14.36 -2.28
C TRP A 119 0.95 15.67 -1.88
N GLU A 120 2.12 15.53 -1.27
CA GLU A 120 3.02 16.65 -0.94
C GLU A 120 3.31 17.50 -2.19
N GLU A 121 3.33 18.82 -2.01
CA GLU A 121 3.64 19.76 -3.10
C GLU A 121 4.97 19.42 -3.77
N GLY A 122 4.99 19.43 -5.11
CA GLY A 122 6.15 19.04 -5.91
C GLY A 122 6.33 17.54 -6.10
N THR A 123 5.37 16.71 -5.69
CA THR A 123 5.41 15.26 -5.98
C THR A 123 5.32 15.00 -7.49
N GLU A 124 6.41 14.52 -8.09
CA GLU A 124 6.46 14.11 -9.50
C GLU A 124 6.33 12.59 -9.69
N GLU A 125 6.90 11.82 -8.77
CA GLU A 125 6.95 10.36 -8.83
C GLU A 125 6.28 9.72 -7.60
N VAL A 126 5.62 8.60 -7.83
CA VAL A 126 4.93 7.79 -6.82
C VAL A 126 5.18 6.31 -7.05
N LEU A 127 5.00 5.46 -6.03
CA LEU A 127 4.90 4.02 -6.27
C LEU A 127 3.47 3.67 -6.66
N HIS A 128 3.32 2.84 -7.68
CA HIS A 128 2.02 2.37 -8.15
C HIS A 128 2.00 0.85 -8.17
N PHE A 129 1.02 0.28 -7.45
CA PHE A 129 0.73 -1.14 -7.43
C PHE A 129 -0.66 -1.37 -8.01
N LYS A 130 -0.78 -2.35 -8.90
CA LYS A 130 -2.06 -2.81 -9.45
C LYS A 130 -2.19 -4.30 -9.23
N THR A 131 -3.33 -4.72 -8.69
CA THR A 131 -3.65 -6.11 -8.38
C THR A 131 -4.99 -6.45 -9.00
N GLU A 132 -4.99 -7.46 -9.87
CA GLU A 132 -6.18 -8.03 -10.50
C GLU A 132 -6.53 -9.32 -9.75
N HIS A 133 -7.76 -9.44 -9.24
CA HIS A 133 -8.21 -10.67 -8.59
C HIS A 133 -8.65 -11.65 -9.67
N ILE A 134 -7.94 -12.77 -9.81
CA ILE A 134 -8.19 -13.74 -10.89
C ILE A 134 -9.46 -14.57 -10.56
N ASP A 135 -9.61 -14.95 -9.29
CA ASP A 135 -10.74 -15.76 -8.84
C ASP A 135 -12.03 -14.94 -8.67
N SER A 136 -11.91 -13.62 -8.51
CA SER A 136 -13.04 -12.69 -8.38
C SER A 136 -13.14 -11.82 -9.63
N LYS A 137 -14.01 -12.20 -10.56
CA LYS A 137 -14.15 -11.50 -11.86
C LYS A 137 -14.35 -10.00 -11.67
N GLY A 138 -13.52 -9.22 -12.35
CA GLY A 138 -13.68 -7.78 -12.49
C GLY A 138 -13.20 -6.93 -11.31
N VAL A 139 -12.65 -7.54 -10.24
CA VAL A 139 -12.14 -6.77 -9.09
C VAL A 139 -10.67 -6.38 -9.32
N VAL A 140 -10.42 -5.07 -9.33
CA VAL A 140 -9.07 -4.50 -9.45
C VAL A 140 -8.81 -3.60 -8.26
N THR A 141 -7.68 -3.82 -7.59
CA THR A 141 -7.17 -2.94 -6.55
C THR A 141 -5.95 -2.18 -7.08
N GLN A 142 -6.00 -0.86 -7.03
CA GLN A 142 -4.84 0.00 -7.26
C GLN A 142 -4.42 0.65 -5.96
N GLN A 143 -3.13 0.73 -5.73
CA GLN A 143 -2.54 1.46 -4.60
C GLN A 143 -1.49 2.40 -5.14
N VAL A 144 -1.56 3.66 -4.71
CA VAL A 144 -0.51 4.65 -4.97
C VAL A 144 0.07 5.08 -3.65
N LEU A 145 1.40 5.04 -3.53
CA LEU A 145 2.13 5.39 -2.32
C LEU A 145 3.00 6.61 -2.60
N GLY A 146 2.89 7.58 -1.70
CA GLY A 146 3.64 8.83 -1.72
C GLY A 146 3.73 9.42 -0.31
N PHE A 147 3.95 10.73 -0.24
CA PHE A 147 3.98 11.47 1.01
C PHE A 147 2.88 12.53 1.02
N VAL A 148 2.34 12.80 2.20
CA VAL A 148 1.31 13.81 2.44
C VAL A 148 1.73 14.70 3.60
N LYS A 149 1.21 15.93 3.66
CA LYS A 149 1.31 16.80 4.84
C LYS A 149 -0.06 16.95 5.49
N VAL A 150 -0.16 16.60 6.77
CA VAL A 150 -1.35 16.80 7.59
C VAL A 150 -0.95 17.74 8.73
N GLU A 151 -1.58 18.91 8.81
CA GLU A 151 -1.26 19.94 9.81
C GLU A 151 0.24 20.30 9.87
N GLY A 152 0.91 20.32 8.70
CA GLY A 152 2.33 20.59 8.58
C GLY A 152 3.26 19.41 8.90
N VAL A 153 2.71 18.29 9.38
CA VAL A 153 3.48 17.06 9.65
C VAL A 153 3.47 16.15 8.42
N ARG A 154 4.64 15.69 8.00
CA ARG A 154 4.82 14.83 6.82
C ARG A 154 4.62 13.35 7.18
N TYR A 155 3.89 12.62 6.36
CA TYR A 155 3.63 11.19 6.54
C TYR A 155 3.82 10.43 5.23
N GLN A 156 4.21 9.16 5.30
CA GLN A 156 4.00 8.25 4.18
C GLN A 156 2.50 7.91 4.13
N ALA A 157 1.92 7.88 2.94
CA ALA A 157 0.52 7.49 2.77
C ALA A 157 0.33 6.60 1.55
N ARG A 158 -0.73 5.80 1.60
CA ARG A 158 -1.26 5.01 0.50
C ARG A 158 -2.67 5.46 0.20
N ARG A 159 -2.94 5.72 -1.08
CA ARG A 159 -4.29 5.84 -1.60
C ARG A 159 -4.65 4.54 -2.28
N VAL A 160 -5.77 3.96 -1.87
CA VAL A 160 -6.26 2.70 -2.41
C VAL A 160 -7.55 2.98 -3.16
N LEU A 161 -7.66 2.39 -4.35
CA LEU A 161 -8.85 2.40 -5.17
C LEU A 161 -9.21 0.94 -5.49
N VAL A 162 -10.41 0.52 -5.13
CA VAL A 162 -10.98 -0.75 -5.58
C VAL A 162 -12.10 -0.46 -6.56
N THR A 163 -11.97 -1.03 -7.76
CA THR A 163 -13.02 -1.03 -8.77
C THR A 163 -13.55 -2.45 -8.94
N THR A 164 -14.81 -2.55 -9.33
CA THR A 164 -15.46 -3.84 -9.62
C THR A 164 -16.24 -3.69 -10.92
N GLU A 165 -15.96 -4.55 -11.89
CA GLU A 165 -16.68 -4.56 -13.16
C GLU A 165 -18.19 -4.63 -12.95
N GLY A 166 -18.94 -3.74 -13.60
CA GLY A 166 -20.40 -3.63 -13.46
C GLY A 166 -20.89 -2.93 -12.18
N SER A 167 -19.99 -2.38 -11.35
CA SER A 167 -20.32 -1.52 -10.22
C SER A 167 -20.04 -0.06 -10.54
N ASP A 168 -21.02 0.82 -10.32
CA ASP A 168 -20.81 2.28 -10.37
C ASP A 168 -20.17 2.83 -9.09
N LYS A 169 -19.88 1.95 -8.12
CA LYS A 169 -19.29 2.32 -6.83
C LYS A 169 -17.85 1.86 -6.76
N ASN A 170 -16.96 2.82 -6.78
CA ASN A 170 -15.57 2.66 -6.39
C ASN A 170 -15.45 2.73 -4.87
N VAL A 171 -14.45 2.02 -4.32
CA VAL A 171 -14.05 2.17 -2.92
C VAL A 171 -12.71 2.88 -2.86
N GLU A 172 -12.68 4.01 -2.18
CA GLU A 172 -11.51 4.87 -2.01
C GLU A 172 -11.18 4.96 -0.53
N ILE A 173 -9.94 4.68 -0.16
CA ILE A 173 -9.45 4.85 1.21
C ILE A 173 -8.03 5.40 1.23
N SER A 174 -7.69 6.17 2.24
CA SER A 174 -6.34 6.60 2.56
C SER A 174 -5.81 5.88 3.79
N ILE A 175 -4.57 5.39 3.71
CA ILE A 175 -3.87 4.77 4.84
C ILE A 175 -2.60 5.59 5.09
N VAL A 176 -2.44 6.10 6.30
CA VAL A 176 -1.35 7.00 6.68
C VAL A 176 -0.41 6.29 7.64
N TYR A 177 0.89 6.50 7.51
CA TYR A 177 1.91 5.85 8.31
C TYR A 177 2.84 6.85 9.00
N ASP A 178 3.03 6.63 10.29
CA ASP A 178 4.06 7.24 11.10
C ASP A 178 5.41 6.58 10.84
N TYR A 179 6.47 7.38 10.72
CA TYR A 179 7.83 6.86 10.70
C TYR A 179 8.29 6.48 12.11
N LEU A 180 8.94 5.33 12.23
CA LEU A 180 9.49 4.79 13.47
C LEU A 180 11.03 4.76 13.49
N GLY A 181 11.70 5.06 12.37
CA GLY A 181 13.15 4.94 12.25
C GLY A 181 13.61 3.68 11.52
N SER A 182 14.92 3.51 11.37
CA SER A 182 15.56 2.37 10.71
C SER A 182 16.03 1.25 11.66
N GLY A 183 15.84 1.41 12.98
CA GLY A 183 16.19 0.39 13.99
C GLY A 183 15.20 -0.79 14.03
N GLU A 184 15.52 -1.89 14.69
CA GLU A 184 14.57 -3.00 14.86
C GLU A 184 13.31 -2.53 15.62
N VAL A 185 12.12 -2.85 15.11
CA VAL A 185 10.88 -2.67 15.85
C VAL A 185 10.82 -3.77 16.91
N SER A 186 11.02 -3.41 18.18
CA SER A 186 10.79 -4.31 19.30
C SER A 186 9.34 -4.79 19.29
N GLN A 187 9.16 -6.11 19.40
CA GLN A 187 7.86 -6.79 19.42
C GLN A 187 6.99 -6.38 20.62
#